data_AF-A0A749Z9D4-F1
#
_entry.id   AF-A0A749Z9D4-F1
#
_cell.length_a   1.000
_cell.length_b   1.000
_cell.length_c   1.000
_cell.angle_alpha   90.00
_cell.angle_beta   90.00
_cell.angle_gamma   90.00
#
_symmetry.space_group_name_H-M   'P 1'
#
loop_
_entity.id
_entity.type
_entity.pdbx_description
1 polymer ?
#
loop_
_entity_poly.entity_id
_entity_poly.type
_entity_poly.pdbx_seq_one_letter_code
_entity_poly.pdbx_strand_id
1 'polypeptide(L)'
;MKRRSAVKNNTIEIYRRRIAIAALERMKHKTGSNCVIVNMPDGDIHKIDFDEKSMLKLLMRFERQARSEYGISESTSFIRSTYINSLDINGHKEYLTETGKLIVDELLGEVITWAKEKYFSGGIN
;
A
#
# COMPACT_ATOMS: atom_id res chain seq x y z
N MET A 1 -10.79 37.77 -1.11
CA MET A 1 -11.52 36.56 -0.66
C MET A 1 -10.49 35.49 -0.26
N LYS A 2 -10.44 35.13 1.03
CA LYS A 2 -9.35 34.37 1.66
C LYS A 2 -9.36 32.88 1.22
N ARG A 3 -8.18 32.38 0.82
CA ARG A 3 -7.87 30.96 0.59
C ARG A 3 -8.25 30.14 1.83
N ARG A 4 -9.30 29.32 1.73
CA ARG A 4 -9.67 28.29 2.72
C ARG A 4 -9.99 26.98 1.99
N SER A 5 -8.98 26.32 1.40
CA SER A 5 -9.19 24.99 0.80
C SER A 5 -7.94 24.09 0.73
N ALA A 6 -6.84 24.40 1.43
CA ALA A 6 -5.61 23.59 1.35
C ALA A 6 -5.37 22.62 2.54
N VAL A 7 -6.12 22.72 3.65
CA VAL A 7 -5.80 21.96 4.88
C VAL A 7 -6.54 20.60 4.96
N LYS A 8 -7.58 20.36 4.14
CA LYS A 8 -8.41 19.14 4.27
C LYS A 8 -7.84 17.87 3.62
N ASN A 9 -6.88 17.98 2.70
CA ASN A 9 -6.30 16.80 2.00
C ASN A 9 -4.98 16.29 2.58
N ASN A 10 -4.45 16.91 3.63
CA ASN A 10 -3.14 16.54 4.19
C ASN A 10 -3.19 15.23 5.01
N THR A 11 -4.31 14.91 5.67
CA THR A 11 -4.37 13.74 6.56
C THR A 11 -4.19 12.42 5.82
N ILE A 12 -4.88 12.21 4.70
CA ILE A 12 -4.75 10.98 3.91
C ILE A 12 -3.31 10.84 3.42
N GLU A 13 -2.71 11.92 2.92
CA GLU A 13 -1.32 11.91 2.44
C GLU A 13 -0.30 11.60 3.55
N ILE A 14 -0.43 12.24 4.72
CA ILE A 14 0.42 11.99 5.88
C ILE A 14 0.35 10.52 6.30
N TYR A 15 -0.86 10.00 6.49
CA TYR A 15 -1.02 8.62 6.93
C TYR A 15 -0.62 7.62 5.84
N ARG A 16 -0.85 7.93 4.56
CA ARG A 16 -0.35 7.12 3.44
C ARG A 16 1.16 6.95 3.52
N ARG A 17 1.89 8.04 3.77
CA ARG A 17 3.34 8.01 3.90
C ARG A 17 3.80 7.21 5.12
N ARG A 18 3.15 7.40 6.26
CA ARG A 18 3.46 6.66 7.50
C ARG A 18 3.21 5.15 7.34
N ILE A 19 2.09 4.77 6.71
CA ILE A 19 1.78 3.36 6.38
C ILE A 19 2.84 2.80 5.44
N ALA A 20 3.26 3.53 4.40
CA ALA A 20 4.29 3.08 3.47
C ALA A 20 5.61 2.79 4.20
N ILE A 21 6.04 3.67 5.12
CA ILE A 21 7.25 3.47 5.91
C ILE A 21 7.11 2.25 6.83
N ALA A 22 6.01 2.16 7.60
CA ALA A 22 5.77 1.03 8.50
C ALA A 22 5.67 -0.31 7.75
N ALA A 23 5.12 -0.32 6.54
CA ALA A 23 5.08 -1.49 5.67
C ALA A 23 6.47 -1.95 5.25
N LEU A 24 7.32 -1.03 4.79
CA LEU A 24 8.69 -1.35 4.40
C LEU A 24 9.51 -1.85 5.59
N GLU A 25 9.38 -1.21 6.76
CA GLU A 25 10.03 -1.67 7.98
C GLU A 25 9.57 -3.08 8.36
N ARG A 26 8.26 -3.37 8.30
CA ARG A 26 7.73 -4.73 8.53
C ARG A 26 8.32 -5.73 7.56
N MET A 27 8.38 -5.41 6.27
CA MET A 27 8.97 -6.28 5.24
C MET A 27 10.43 -6.59 5.57
N LYS A 28 11.23 -5.54 5.83
CA LYS A 28 12.64 -5.67 6.22
C LYS A 28 12.82 -6.54 7.47
N HIS A 29 11.96 -6.40 8.47
CA HIS A 29 12.01 -7.22 9.67
C HIS A 29 11.65 -8.69 9.42
N LYS A 30 10.72 -8.98 8.50
CA LYS A 30 10.26 -10.35 8.21
C LYS A 30 11.19 -11.11 7.27
N THR A 31 11.76 -10.44 6.27
CA THR A 31 12.51 -11.10 5.18
C THR A 31 13.95 -10.62 5.04
N GLY A 32 14.39 -9.67 5.86
CA GLY A 32 15.69 -9.04 5.76
C GLY A 32 15.80 -8.00 4.63
N SER A 33 14.75 -7.79 3.84
CA SER A 33 14.75 -6.86 2.71
C SER A 33 13.35 -6.31 2.40
N ASN A 34 13.27 -5.26 1.58
CA ASN A 34 12.00 -4.70 1.14
C ASN A 34 11.50 -5.37 -0.14
N CYS A 35 11.54 -6.70 -0.21
CA CYS A 35 11.13 -7.41 -1.41
C CYS A 35 10.06 -8.46 -1.16
N VAL A 36 9.31 -8.76 -2.20
CA VAL A 36 8.46 -9.93 -2.28
C VAL A 36 9.07 -10.90 -3.29
N ILE A 37 9.11 -12.18 -2.89
CA ILE A 37 9.59 -13.27 -3.73
C ILE A 37 8.37 -13.87 -4.45
N VAL A 38 8.43 -13.95 -5.77
CA VAL A 38 7.40 -14.51 -6.63
C VAL A 38 7.93 -15.79 -7.26
N ASN A 39 7.34 -16.92 -6.90
CA ASN A 39 7.57 -18.18 -7.59
C ASN A 39 6.73 -18.18 -8.86
N MET A 40 7.43 -18.18 -10.00
CA MET A 40 6.81 -18.18 -11.32
C MET A 40 6.29 -19.57 -11.70
N PRO A 41 5.35 -19.64 -12.66
CA PRO A 41 4.79 -20.91 -13.11
C PRO A 41 5.79 -21.90 -13.73
N ASP A 42 6.91 -21.40 -14.28
CA ASP A 42 8.01 -22.20 -14.85
C ASP A 42 9.04 -22.65 -13.81
N GLY A 43 8.88 -22.25 -12.55
CA GLY A 43 9.81 -22.54 -11.46
C GLY A 43 10.87 -21.47 -11.24
N ASP A 44 10.93 -20.42 -12.07
CA ASP A 44 11.84 -19.29 -11.84
C ASP A 44 11.42 -18.47 -10.62
N ILE A 45 12.40 -17.88 -9.95
CA ILE A 45 12.18 -17.02 -8.80
C ILE A 45 12.40 -15.57 -9.21
N HIS A 46 11.31 -14.80 -9.27
CA HIS A 46 11.39 -13.35 -9.45
C HIS A 46 11.37 -12.63 -8.11
N LYS A 47 12.18 -11.59 -8.01
CA LYS A 47 12.24 -10.71 -6.85
C LYS A 47 11.68 -9.34 -7.24
N ILE A 48 10.65 -8.89 -6.52
CA ILE A 48 10.08 -7.55 -6.69
C ILE A 48 10.52 -6.71 -5.49
N ASP A 49 11.41 -5.76 -5.72
CA ASP A 49 11.86 -4.82 -4.71
C ASP A 49 10.88 -3.63 -4.60
N PHE A 50 10.67 -3.17 -3.38
CA PHE A 50 9.78 -2.06 -3.06
C PHE A 50 10.55 -0.93 -2.36
N ASP A 51 10.27 0.28 -2.80
CA ASP A 51 10.65 1.52 -2.16
C ASP A 51 9.40 2.28 -1.67
N GLU A 52 9.61 3.40 -0.98
CA GLU A 52 8.51 4.24 -0.48
C GLU A 52 7.59 4.68 -1.62
N LYS A 53 8.16 5.05 -2.77
CA LYS A 53 7.39 5.50 -3.94
C LYS A 53 6.47 4.41 -4.48
N SER A 54 6.92 3.16 -4.51
CA SER A 54 6.14 2.01 -4.96
C SER A 54 5.03 1.68 -3.97
N MET A 55 5.30 1.73 -2.66
CA MET A 55 4.23 1.59 -1.65
C MET A 55 3.17 2.69 -1.73
N LEU A 56 3.60 3.94 -1.91
CA LEU A 56 2.67 5.05 -2.08
C LEU A 56 1.75 4.84 -3.29
N LYS A 57 2.27 4.31 -4.41
CA LYS A 57 1.46 3.98 -5.59
C LYS A 57 0.42 2.90 -5.31
N LEU A 58 0.78 1.85 -4.57
CA LEU A 58 -0.16 0.79 -4.20
C LEU A 58 -1.28 1.33 -3.30
N LEU A 59 -0.93 2.13 -2.30
CA LEU A 59 -1.91 2.77 -1.43
C LEU A 59 -2.83 3.72 -2.22
N MET A 60 -2.29 4.47 -3.20
CA MET A 60 -3.11 5.28 -4.10
C MET A 60 -4.03 4.44 -5.00
N ARG A 61 -3.66 3.20 -5.33
CA ARG A 61 -4.53 2.26 -6.05
C ARG A 61 -5.71 1.85 -5.18
N PHE A 62 -5.48 1.48 -3.92
CA PHE A 62 -6.54 1.24 -2.92
C PHE A 62 -7.50 2.44 -2.82
N GLU A 63 -6.97 3.66 -2.75
CA GLU A 63 -7.83 4.86 -2.71
C GLU A 63 -8.67 5.05 -3.98
N ARG A 64 -8.14 4.70 -5.14
CA ARG A 64 -8.89 4.76 -6.41
C ARG A 64 -9.99 3.71 -6.43
N GLN A 65 -9.74 2.50 -5.94
CA GLN A 65 -10.77 1.46 -5.80
C GLN A 65 -11.89 1.93 -4.88
N ALA A 66 -11.56 2.42 -3.68
CA ALA A 66 -12.55 2.94 -2.74
C ALA A 66 -13.37 4.11 -3.33
N ARG A 67 -12.74 5.01 -4.08
CA ARG A 67 -13.45 6.11 -4.80
C ARG A 67 -14.37 5.59 -5.90
N SER A 68 -14.00 4.50 -6.57
CA SER A 68 -14.82 3.88 -7.61
C SER A 68 -16.04 3.17 -7.03
N GLU A 69 -15.94 2.63 -5.81
CA GLU A 69 -17.00 1.87 -5.15
C GLU A 69 -18.00 2.78 -4.42
N TYR A 70 -17.50 3.74 -3.64
CA TYR A 70 -18.34 4.58 -2.76
C TYR A 70 -18.54 6.01 -3.28
N GLY A 71 -17.93 6.37 -4.41
CA GLY A 71 -17.88 7.75 -4.89
C GLY A 71 -17.00 8.66 -4.01
N ILE A 72 -16.76 9.90 -4.45
CA ILE A 72 -15.72 10.78 -3.86
C ILE A 72 -16.00 11.14 -2.40
N SER A 73 -17.26 11.43 -2.04
CA SER A 73 -17.63 11.94 -0.71
C SER A 73 -17.46 10.88 0.38
N GLU A 74 -18.05 9.71 0.17
CA GLU A 74 -18.05 8.62 1.15
C GLU A 74 -16.66 7.96 1.24
N SER A 75 -16.01 7.73 0.10
CA SER A 75 -14.65 7.16 0.07
C SER A 75 -13.63 8.02 0.83
N THR A 76 -13.74 9.35 0.81
CA THR A 76 -12.79 10.23 1.52
C THR A 76 -12.84 9.99 3.03
N SER A 77 -14.04 9.84 3.61
CA SER A 77 -14.21 9.56 5.03
C SER A 77 -13.76 8.14 5.38
N PHE A 78 -14.10 7.17 4.53
CA PHE A 78 -13.67 5.77 4.66
C PHE A 78 -12.13 5.65 4.65
N ILE A 79 -11.46 6.12 3.60
CA ILE A 79 -9.99 6.06 3.45
C ILE A 79 -9.31 6.70 4.67
N ARG A 80 -9.78 7.88 5.09
CA ARG A 80 -9.20 8.58 6.24
C ARG A 80 -9.32 7.74 7.52
N SER A 81 -10.50 7.19 7.81
CA SER A 81 -10.73 6.35 8.98
C SER A 81 -9.83 5.11 8.94
N THR A 82 -9.83 4.41 7.80
CA THR A 82 -9.03 3.21 7.56
C THR A 82 -7.54 3.48 7.77
N TYR A 83 -7.01 4.57 7.21
CA TYR A 83 -5.59 4.91 7.33
C TYR A 83 -5.18 5.29 8.74
N ILE A 84 -6.04 6.02 9.47
CA ILE A 84 -5.79 6.33 10.89
C ILE A 84 -5.72 5.04 11.71
N ASN A 85 -6.63 4.10 11.46
CA ASN A 85 -6.71 2.83 12.17
C ASN A 85 -5.68 1.79 11.69
N SER A 86 -4.92 2.09 10.62
CA SER A 86 -3.90 1.19 10.07
C SER A 86 -2.57 1.27 10.81
N LEU A 87 -2.41 2.26 11.69
CA LEU A 87 -1.18 2.50 12.44
C LEU A 87 -1.46 2.54 13.93
N ASP A 88 -0.52 2.00 14.69
CA ASP A 88 -0.46 2.14 16.13
C ASP A 88 0.97 2.45 16.57
N ILE A 89 1.13 2.95 17.79
CA ILE A 89 2.40 3.43 18.33
C ILE A 89 2.81 2.56 19.50
N ASN A 90 3.98 1.93 19.40
CA ASN A 90 4.59 1.19 20.50
C ASN A 90 5.91 1.88 20.87
N GLY A 91 5.91 2.56 22.01
CA GLY A 91 7.01 3.43 22.43
C GLY A 91 7.22 4.58 21.44
N HIS A 92 8.38 4.59 20.78
CA HIS A 92 8.76 5.64 19.81
C HIS A 92 8.65 5.19 18.35
N LYS A 93 8.04 4.03 18.09
CA LYS A 93 7.90 3.47 16.73
C LYS A 93 6.46 3.27 16.35
N GLU A 94 6.16 3.56 15.10
CA GLU A 94 4.87 3.27 14.47
C GLU A 94 4.91 1.87 13.84
N TYR A 95 3.82 1.14 13.97
CA TYR A 95 3.68 -0.18 13.37
C TYR A 95 2.30 -0.35 12.74
N LEU A 96 2.22 -1.28 11.78
CA LEU A 96 0.95 -1.63 11.17
C LEU A 96 0.07 -2.39 12.17
N THR A 97 -1.15 -1.91 12.38
CA THR A 97 -2.21 -2.67 13.04
C THR A 97 -2.63 -3.86 12.18
N GLU A 98 -3.55 -4.68 12.67
CA GLU A 98 -4.09 -5.77 11.84
C GLU A 98 -4.76 -5.26 10.57
N THR A 99 -5.53 -4.17 10.65
CA THR A 99 -6.10 -3.48 9.48
C THR A 99 -5.01 -3.03 8.51
N GLY A 100 -3.95 -2.41 9.01
CA GLY A 100 -2.83 -1.96 8.17
C GLY A 100 -2.10 -3.11 7.48
N LYS A 101 -1.91 -4.24 8.17
CA LYS A 101 -1.31 -5.45 7.58
C LYS A 101 -2.19 -6.03 6.49
N LEU A 102 -3.50 -6.16 6.72
CA LEU A 102 -4.43 -6.71 5.73
C LEU A 102 -4.41 -5.91 4.42
N ILE A 103 -4.47 -4.58 4.50
CA ILE A 103 -4.41 -3.70 3.32
C ILE A 103 -3.10 -3.90 2.56
N VAL A 104 -1.97 -3.91 3.27
CA VAL A 104 -0.66 -4.07 2.64
C VAL A 104 -0.50 -5.46 2.03
N ASP A 105 -0.89 -6.51 2.75
CA ASP A 105 -0.75 -7.89 2.28
C ASP A 105 -1.68 -8.17 1.07
N GLU A 106 -2.88 -7.58 1.03
CA GLU A 106 -3.78 -7.62 -0.15
C GLU A 106 -3.15 -6.92 -1.36
N LEU A 107 -2.64 -5.70 -1.20
CA LEU A 107 -1.99 -4.94 -2.27
C LEU A 107 -0.73 -5.64 -2.81
N LEU A 108 0.07 -6.25 -1.94
CA LEU A 108 1.23 -7.05 -2.35
C LEU A 108 0.78 -8.32 -3.08
N GLY A 109 -0.30 -8.96 -2.62
CA GLY A 109 -0.93 -10.10 -3.28
C GLY A 109 -1.36 -9.78 -4.71
N GLU A 110 -1.99 -8.62 -4.93
CA GLU A 110 -2.36 -8.17 -6.27
C GLU A 110 -1.14 -7.98 -7.18
N VAL A 111 -0.02 -7.46 -6.66
CA VAL A 111 1.23 -7.32 -7.42
C VAL A 111 1.79 -8.69 -7.81
N ILE A 112 1.75 -9.68 -6.90
CA ILE A 112 2.16 -11.05 -7.18
C ILE A 112 1.28 -11.67 -8.28
N THR A 113 -0.05 -11.54 -8.15
CA THR A 113 -1.01 -12.06 -9.13
C THR A 113 -0.76 -11.43 -10.50
N TRP A 114 -0.62 -10.10 -10.55
CA TRP A 114 -0.34 -9.39 -11.80
C TRP A 114 0.99 -9.81 -12.44
N ALA A 115 2.05 -10.02 -11.65
CA ALA A 115 3.33 -10.50 -12.16
C ALA A 115 3.21 -11.90 -12.80
N LYS A 116 2.43 -12.79 -12.20
CA LYS A 116 2.15 -14.13 -12.76
C LYS A 116 1.29 -14.07 -14.01
N GLU A 117 0.24 -13.26 -14.02
CA GLU A 117 -0.63 -13.07 -15.18
C GLU A 117 0.11 -12.45 -16.38
N LYS A 118 0.98 -11.47 -16.11
CA LYS A 118 1.83 -10.86 -17.15
C LYS A 118 2.76 -11.90 -17.80
N TYR A 119 3.25 -12.85 -17.02
CA TYR A 119 4.03 -13.97 -17.54
C TYR A 119 3.20 -14.88 -18.45
N PHE A 120 2.01 -15.30 -18.01
CA PHE A 120 1.12 -16.13 -18.83
C PHE A 120 0.63 -15.45 -20.12
N SER A 121 0.46 -14.13 -20.12
CA SER A 121 0.02 -13.36 -21.28
C SER A 121 1.15 -13.07 -22.30
N GLY A 122 2.33 -13.68 -22.14
CA GLY A 122 3.45 -13.58 -23.08
C GLY A 122 4.27 -12.29 -22.94
N GLY A 123 4.16 -11.60 -21.80
CA GLY A 123 4.75 -10.28 -21.57
C GLY A 123 6.24 -10.30 -21.28
N ILE A 124 7.07 -10.66 -22.25
CA ILE A 124 8.45 -10.16 -22.35
C ILE A 124 8.41 -8.96 -23.30
N ASN A 125 8.55 -7.77 -22.74
CA ASN A 125 9.05 -6.56 -23.41
C ASN A 125 9.77 -5.72 -22.37
#